data_AF-A0A8T1A505-F1
#
_entry.id   AF-A0A8T1A505-F1
#
_cell.length_a   1.000
_cell.length_b   1.000
_cell.length_c   1.000
_cell.angle_alpha   90.00
_cell.angle_beta   90.00
_cell.angle_gamma   90.00
#
_symmetry.space_group_name_H-M   'P 1'
#
loop_
_entity.id
_entity.type
_entity.pdbx_description
1 polymer ?
#
loop_
_entity_poly.entity_id
_entity_poly.type
_entity_poly.pdbx_seq_one_letter_code
_entity_poly.pdbx_strand_id
1 'polypeptide(L)'
;MAQIEESLGYRPAEDEMSELLKVTVERYREIAMFSDELQHYDGMENFEFANKDERSIEEEVTNRLYVKQLLEDPMFTDFEKKVMCLVLEDASNNNTQIAERLNVYPMTINRTLARIRSKIESRKSDVKEEKTKNPSKYEREISVLAQETKERNENLCIEDITELLEVCGYDTSTYSTRVLYYIRQKASQQ
;
A
#
# COMPACT_ATOMS: atom_id res chain seq x y z
N MET A 1 -29.40 -0.02 -34.78
CA MET A 1 -29.64 -0.82 -33.56
C MET A 1 -31.11 -0.76 -33.16
N ALA A 2 -31.63 0.37 -32.68
CA ALA A 2 -33.04 0.51 -32.25
C ALA A 2 -34.10 0.03 -33.27
N GLN A 3 -33.95 0.32 -34.57
CA GLN A 3 -34.90 -0.15 -35.61
C GLN A 3 -34.89 -1.67 -35.84
N ILE A 4 -33.75 -2.33 -35.60
CA ILE A 4 -33.62 -3.78 -35.70
C ILE A 4 -34.25 -4.45 -34.48
N GLU A 5 -34.07 -3.85 -33.30
CA GLU A 5 -34.69 -4.31 -32.05
C GLU A 5 -36.22 -4.12 -32.07
N GLU A 6 -36.70 -3.01 -32.64
CA GLU A 6 -38.13 -2.71 -32.78
C GLU A 6 -38.83 -3.64 -33.80
N SER A 7 -38.12 -4.07 -34.85
CA SER A 7 -38.66 -5.02 -35.82
C SER A 7 -38.63 -6.47 -35.36
N LEU A 8 -37.64 -6.86 -34.55
CA LEU A 8 -37.52 -8.22 -34.01
C LEU A 8 -38.28 -8.41 -32.69
N GLY A 9 -38.54 -7.33 -31.95
CA GLY A 9 -39.21 -7.36 -30.64
C GLY A 9 -38.32 -7.85 -29.50
N TYR A 10 -37.04 -8.13 -29.77
CA TYR A 10 -36.03 -8.50 -28.79
C TYR A 10 -34.66 -7.97 -29.22
N ARG A 11 -33.72 -7.89 -28.28
CA ARG A 11 -32.33 -7.53 -28.56
C ARG A 11 -31.57 -8.78 -29.05
N PRO A 12 -31.12 -8.83 -30.32
CA PRO A 12 -30.41 -9.98 -30.88
C PRO A 12 -29.05 -10.18 -30.20
N ALA A 13 -28.57 -11.43 -30.17
CA ALA A 13 -27.24 -11.75 -29.67
C ALA A 13 -26.15 -11.18 -30.59
N GLU A 14 -24.92 -11.05 -30.09
CA GLU A 14 -23.80 -10.43 -30.84
C GLU A 14 -23.53 -11.12 -32.18
N ASP A 15 -23.62 -12.45 -32.20
CA ASP A 15 -23.41 -13.25 -33.41
C ASP A 15 -24.52 -13.01 -34.44
N GLU A 16 -25.79 -13.01 -34.00
CA GLU A 16 -26.95 -12.73 -34.84
C GLU A 16 -26.93 -11.29 -35.39
N MET A 17 -26.51 -10.34 -34.55
CA MET A 17 -26.39 -8.95 -34.92
C MET A 17 -25.27 -8.72 -35.94
N SER A 18 -24.16 -9.46 -35.81
CA SER A 18 -23.06 -9.44 -36.76
C SER A 18 -23.50 -9.95 -38.14
N GLU A 19 -24.32 -11.00 -38.18
CA GLU A 19 -24.89 -11.55 -39.42
C GLU A 19 -25.89 -10.59 -40.06
N LEU A 20 -26.81 -10.02 -39.25
CA LEU A 20 -27.82 -9.06 -39.71
C LEU A 20 -27.19 -7.78 -40.28
N LEU A 21 -26.11 -7.30 -39.67
CA LEU A 21 -25.36 -6.13 -40.12
C LEU A 21 -24.33 -6.46 -41.21
N LYS A 22 -24.08 -7.75 -41.49
CA LYS A 22 -23.04 -8.25 -42.40
C LYS A 22 -21.63 -7.74 -42.06
N VAL A 23 -21.32 -7.70 -40.77
CA VAL A 23 -20.02 -7.27 -40.23
C VAL A 23 -19.45 -8.41 -39.38
N THR A 24 -18.13 -8.49 -39.23
CA THR A 24 -17.52 -9.48 -38.34
C THR A 24 -17.89 -9.20 -36.88
N VAL A 25 -18.03 -10.25 -36.08
CA VAL A 25 -18.38 -10.17 -34.65
C VAL A 25 -17.43 -9.24 -33.89
N GLU A 26 -16.12 -9.34 -34.16
CA GLU A 26 -15.09 -8.50 -33.53
C GLU A 26 -15.31 -7.01 -33.81
N ARG A 27 -15.65 -6.66 -35.05
CA ARG A 27 -15.88 -5.28 -35.46
C ARG A 27 -17.21 -4.75 -34.96
N TYR A 28 -18.21 -5.62 -34.84
CA TYR A 28 -19.45 -5.28 -34.13
C TYR A 28 -19.17 -4.96 -32.66
N ARG A 29 -18.36 -5.76 -31.94
CA ARG A 29 -17.98 -5.50 -30.54
C ARG A 29 -17.25 -4.18 -30.38
N GLU A 30 -16.28 -3.89 -31.24
CA GLU A 30 -15.56 -2.61 -31.20
C GLU A 30 -16.53 -1.42 -31.33
N ILE A 31 -17.42 -1.47 -32.33
CA ILE A 31 -18.39 -0.40 -32.57
C ILE A 31 -19.39 -0.30 -31.41
N ALA A 32 -19.84 -1.43 -30.86
CA ALA A 32 -20.76 -1.49 -29.74
C ALA A 32 -20.16 -0.84 -28.47
N MET A 33 -18.89 -1.12 -28.16
CA MET A 33 -18.20 -0.50 -27.02
C MET A 33 -18.18 1.03 -27.14
N PHE A 34 -17.84 1.57 -28.32
CA PHE A 34 -17.85 3.02 -28.53
C PHE A 34 -19.27 3.62 -28.52
N SER A 35 -20.28 2.87 -28.98
CA SER A 35 -21.66 3.36 -28.98
C SER A 35 -22.31 3.34 -27.60
N ASP A 36 -21.98 2.34 -26.76
CA ASP A 36 -22.48 2.25 -25.38
C ASP A 36 -21.87 3.37 -24.52
N GLU A 37 -20.58 3.70 -24.71
CA GLU A 37 -19.95 4.85 -24.04
C GLU A 37 -20.63 6.19 -24.38
N LEU A 38 -21.12 6.36 -25.62
CA LEU A 38 -21.82 7.58 -26.05
C LEU A 38 -23.22 7.73 -25.44
N GLN A 39 -23.92 6.63 -25.11
CA GLN A 39 -25.24 6.67 -24.47
C GLN A 39 -25.18 6.76 -22.94
N HIS A 40 -24.02 6.46 -22.32
CA HIS A 40 -23.82 6.57 -20.87
C HIS A 40 -23.51 7.98 -20.36
N TYR A 41 -23.38 8.98 -21.26
CA TYR A 41 -23.17 10.37 -20.84
C TYR A 41 -24.44 11.06 -20.32
N ASP A 42 -25.64 10.64 -20.71
CA ASP A 42 -26.90 11.25 -20.25
C ASP A 42 -27.39 10.72 -18.88
N GLY A 43 -26.72 9.69 -18.32
CA GLY A 43 -27.12 9.05 -17.06
C GLY A 43 -26.21 9.30 -15.86
N MET A 44 -25.12 10.06 -16.03
CA MET A 44 -24.15 10.34 -14.96
C MET A 44 -24.27 11.78 -14.44
N GLU A 45 -25.42 12.16 -13.90
CA GLU A 45 -25.58 13.48 -13.24
C GLU A 45 -24.97 13.56 -11.83
N ASN A 46 -24.36 12.51 -11.27
CA ASN A 46 -23.80 12.57 -9.90
C ASN A 46 -22.50 11.78 -9.69
N PHE A 47 -21.58 11.83 -10.66
CA PHE A 47 -20.17 11.66 -10.32
C PHE A 47 -19.49 12.98 -10.63
N GLU A 48 -19.21 13.74 -9.57
CA GLU A 48 -18.16 14.76 -9.63
C GLU A 48 -16.93 14.07 -10.23
N PHE A 49 -16.60 14.44 -11.46
CA PHE A 49 -15.28 14.21 -12.00
C PHE A 49 -14.34 15.00 -11.09
N ALA A 50 -13.87 14.36 -10.01
CA ALA A 50 -12.84 14.93 -9.17
C ALA A 50 -11.67 15.26 -10.10
N ASN A 51 -11.46 16.56 -10.32
CA ASN A 51 -10.32 17.05 -11.06
C ASN A 51 -9.09 16.41 -10.41
N LYS A 52 -8.42 15.50 -11.12
CA LYS A 52 -7.17 14.86 -10.65
C LYS A 52 -6.05 15.87 -10.36
N ASP A 53 -6.24 17.13 -10.75
CA ASP A 53 -5.31 18.23 -10.56
C ASP A 53 -5.59 19.10 -9.32
N GLU A 54 -6.74 18.95 -8.65
CA GLU A 54 -6.99 19.63 -7.38
C GLU A 54 -6.36 18.82 -6.24
N ARG A 55 -5.05 19.03 -6.02
CA ARG A 55 -4.43 18.65 -4.75
C ARG A 55 -5.14 19.43 -3.65
N SER A 56 -5.74 18.73 -2.69
CA SER A 56 -6.37 19.36 -1.55
C SER A 56 -5.36 20.28 -0.85
N ILE A 57 -5.75 21.53 -0.62
CA ILE A 57 -4.91 22.54 0.07
C ILE A 57 -4.41 21.99 1.41
N GLU A 58 -5.22 21.15 2.07
CA GLU A 58 -4.85 20.48 3.32
C GLU A 58 -3.71 19.47 3.14
N GLU A 59 -3.68 18.74 2.03
CA GLU A 59 -2.58 17.83 1.67
C GLU A 59 -1.30 18.61 1.35
N GLU A 60 -1.40 19.78 0.69
CA GLU A 60 -0.22 20.62 0.44
C GLU A 60 0.37 21.20 1.74
N VAL A 61 -0.48 21.66 2.66
CA VAL A 61 -0.06 22.25 3.93
C VAL A 61 0.58 21.21 4.84
N THR A 62 -0.03 20.02 4.95
CA THR A 62 0.51 18.91 5.75
C THR A 62 1.83 18.38 5.19
N ASN A 63 1.94 18.24 3.86
CA ASN A 63 3.19 17.85 3.22
C ASN A 63 4.29 18.90 3.42
N ARG A 64 3.97 20.20 3.34
CA ARG A 64 4.96 21.27 3.62
C ARG A 64 5.46 21.23 5.07
N LEU A 65 4.59 20.99 6.04
CA LEU A 65 4.97 20.89 7.44
C LEU A 65 5.89 19.68 7.70
N TYR A 66 5.52 18.51 7.16
CA TYR A 66 6.33 17.29 7.26
C TYR A 66 7.72 17.47 6.64
N VAL A 67 7.81 18.15 5.50
CA VAL A 67 9.09 18.35 4.83
C VAL A 67 9.96 19.40 5.55
N LYS A 68 9.37 20.44 6.15
CA LYS A 68 10.13 21.36 7.02
C LYS A 68 10.76 20.63 8.21
N GLN A 69 10.02 19.72 8.84
CA GLN A 69 10.56 18.88 9.93
C GLN A 69 11.70 17.98 9.44
N LEU A 70 11.59 17.41 8.23
CA LEU A 70 12.68 16.63 7.62
C LEU A 70 13.93 17.47 7.32
N LEU A 71 13.78 18.75 6.95
CA LEU A 71 14.91 19.65 6.70
C LEU A 71 15.66 20.03 7.98
N GLU A 72 14.99 20.05 9.12
CA GLU A 72 15.61 20.31 10.42
C GLU A 72 16.31 19.07 11.01
N ASP A 73 15.97 17.87 10.52
CA ASP A 73 16.48 16.61 11.04
C ASP A 73 18.01 16.47 10.85
N PRO A 74 18.79 16.09 11.89
CA PRO A 74 20.23 15.85 11.77
C PRO A 74 20.57 14.61 10.92
N MET A 75 19.58 13.76 10.59
CA MET A 75 19.76 12.58 9.74
C MET A 75 20.26 12.93 8.33
N PHE A 76 19.90 14.11 7.82
CA PHE A 76 20.28 14.54 6.48
C PHE A 76 21.51 15.44 6.50
N THR A 77 22.40 15.21 5.56
CA THR A 77 23.56 16.07 5.30
C THR A 77 23.12 17.39 4.66
N ASP A 78 23.92 18.44 4.78
CA ASP A 78 23.63 19.75 4.18
C ASP A 78 23.39 19.67 2.66
N PHE A 79 24.08 18.75 1.98
CA PHE A 79 23.88 18.51 0.55
C PHE A 79 22.51 17.88 0.27
N GLU A 80 22.11 16.86 1.05
CA GLU A 80 20.78 16.24 0.94
C GLU A 80 19.67 17.26 1.21
N LYS A 81 19.84 18.12 2.22
CA LYS A 81 18.89 19.21 2.54
C LYS A 81 18.74 20.20 1.39
N LYS A 82 19.86 20.61 0.77
CA LYS A 82 19.84 21.49 -0.41
C LYS A 82 19.11 20.86 -1.60
N VAL A 83 19.33 19.57 -1.85
CA VAL A 83 18.60 18.83 -2.90
C VAL A 83 17.11 18.79 -2.58
N MET A 84 16.72 18.53 -1.33
CA MET A 84 15.32 18.51 -0.91
C MET A 84 14.64 19.89 -1.07
N CYS A 85 15.31 20.99 -0.71
CA CYS A 85 14.79 22.33 -0.92
C CYS A 85 14.52 22.62 -2.41
N LEU A 86 15.45 22.27 -3.30
CA LEU A 86 15.31 22.52 -4.74
C LEU A 86 14.18 21.71 -5.39
N VAL A 87 13.85 20.54 -4.84
CA VAL A 87 12.70 19.73 -5.27
C VAL A 87 11.37 20.36 -4.80
N LEU A 88 11.36 21.04 -3.65
CA LEU A 88 10.15 21.66 -3.08
C LEU A 88 9.85 23.04 -3.66
N GLU A 89 10.89 23.81 -3.99
CA GLU A 89 10.76 25.16 -4.53
C GLU A 89 10.01 25.16 -5.86
N ASP A 90 10.20 24.12 -6.67
CA ASP A 90 9.50 23.98 -7.95
C ASP A 90 9.28 22.50 -8.29
N ALA A 91 8.02 22.08 -8.27
CA ALA A 91 7.61 20.71 -8.58
C ALA A 91 7.87 20.32 -10.05
N SER A 92 8.17 21.29 -10.92
CA SER A 92 8.55 21.05 -12.32
C SER A 92 10.05 20.83 -12.52
N ASN A 93 10.88 21.03 -11.48
CA ASN A 93 12.32 20.85 -11.57
C ASN A 93 12.67 19.38 -11.84
N ASN A 94 13.25 19.12 -13.00
CA ASN A 94 13.78 17.81 -13.33
C ASN A 94 15.18 17.62 -12.73
N ASN A 95 15.61 16.37 -12.53
CA ASN A 95 16.87 16.05 -11.85
C ASN A 95 18.10 16.68 -12.53
N THR A 96 18.04 16.87 -13.86
CA THR A 96 19.09 17.54 -14.64
C THR A 96 19.21 19.03 -14.30
N GLN A 97 18.08 19.74 -14.13
CA GLN A 97 18.07 21.17 -13.80
C GLN A 97 18.56 21.40 -12.36
N ILE A 98 18.22 20.50 -11.45
CA ILE A 98 18.75 20.50 -10.07
C ILE A 98 20.26 20.27 -10.09
N ALA A 99 20.73 19.34 -10.93
CA ALA A 99 22.15 19.03 -11.07
C ALA A 99 22.95 20.23 -11.62
N GLU A 100 22.41 20.94 -12.61
CA GLU A 100 22.98 22.17 -13.15
C GLU A 100 23.08 23.27 -12.07
N ARG A 101 22.02 23.51 -11.29
CA ARG A 101 22.03 24.51 -10.19
C ARG A 101 23.04 24.18 -9.09
N LEU A 102 23.24 22.89 -8.81
CA LEU A 102 24.19 22.42 -7.80
C LEU A 102 25.59 22.17 -8.37
N ASN A 103 25.81 22.39 -9.66
CA ASN A 103 27.06 22.12 -10.39
C ASN A 103 27.60 20.69 -10.17
N VAL A 104 26.70 19.70 -10.27
CA VAL A 104 27.01 18.28 -10.13
C VAL A 104 26.46 17.48 -11.31
N TYR A 105 26.93 16.24 -11.48
CA TYR A 105 26.38 15.34 -12.48
C TYR A 105 24.94 14.91 -12.12
N PRO A 106 24.03 14.76 -13.10
CA PRO A 106 22.65 14.30 -12.86
C PRO A 106 22.54 12.97 -12.09
N MET A 107 23.49 12.04 -12.31
CA MET A 107 23.56 10.80 -11.55
C MET A 107 23.75 11.03 -10.04
N THR A 108 24.46 12.10 -9.65
CA THR A 108 24.66 12.45 -8.24
C THR A 108 23.33 12.81 -7.59
N ILE A 109 22.46 13.55 -8.28
CA ILE A 109 21.11 13.88 -7.79
C ILE A 109 20.26 12.63 -7.65
N ASN A 110 20.24 11.76 -8.67
CA ASN A 110 19.51 10.49 -8.61
C ASN A 110 19.94 9.62 -7.42
N ARG A 111 21.26 9.48 -7.21
CA ARG A 111 21.81 8.72 -6.08
C ARG A 111 21.46 9.35 -4.73
N THR A 112 21.48 10.68 -4.66
CA THR A 112 21.17 11.43 -3.43
C THR A 112 19.69 11.27 -3.07
N LEU A 113 18.78 11.39 -4.05
CA LEU A 113 17.35 11.16 -3.84
C LEU A 113 17.04 9.72 -3.42
N ALA A 114 17.70 8.73 -4.04
CA ALA A 114 17.57 7.33 -3.64
C ALA A 114 18.01 7.13 -2.18
N ARG A 115 19.15 7.72 -1.79
CA ARG A 115 19.67 7.65 -0.42
C ARG A 115 18.75 8.34 0.60
N ILE A 116 18.15 9.49 0.24
CA ILE A 116 17.15 10.16 1.07
C ILE A 116 15.92 9.25 1.28
N ARG A 117 15.42 8.61 0.22
CA ARG A 117 14.29 7.66 0.33
C ARG A 117 14.61 6.50 1.25
N SER A 118 15.78 5.87 1.09
CA SER A 118 16.20 4.76 1.96
C SER A 118 16.31 5.17 3.42
N LYS A 119 16.79 6.40 3.71
CA LYS A 119 16.81 6.95 5.09
C LYS A 119 15.39 7.14 5.66
N ILE A 120 14.47 7.68 4.88
CA ILE A 120 13.08 7.87 5.33
C ILE A 120 12.42 6.50 5.56
N GLU A 121 12.69 5.52 4.71
CA GLU A 121 12.15 4.17 4.81
C GLU A 121 12.71 3.40 6.00
N SER A 122 14.03 3.50 6.26
CA SER A 122 14.65 2.89 7.44
C SER A 122 14.07 3.45 8.75
N ARG A 123 13.79 4.76 8.80
CA ARG A 123 13.10 5.35 9.94
C ARG A 123 11.68 4.79 10.12
N LYS A 124 10.98 4.47 9.03
CA LYS A 124 9.65 3.86 9.09
C LYS A 124 9.71 2.40 9.56
N SER A 125 10.79 1.66 9.26
CA SER A 125 11.00 0.31 9.81
C SER A 125 11.37 0.35 11.28
N ASP A 126 12.26 1.26 11.71
CA ASP A 126 12.63 1.42 13.12
C ASP A 126 11.39 1.81 13.96
N VAL A 127 10.54 2.68 13.42
CA VAL A 127 9.25 3.04 14.04
C VAL A 127 8.23 1.89 14.01
N LYS A 128 8.29 0.96 13.04
CA LYS A 128 7.44 -0.24 13.03
C LYS A 128 7.90 -1.28 14.06
N GLU A 129 9.21 -1.38 14.31
CA GLU A 129 9.75 -2.21 15.38
C GLU A 129 9.46 -1.62 16.77
N GLU A 130 9.47 -0.30 16.92
CA GLU A 130 9.12 0.34 18.21
C GLU A 130 7.60 0.47 18.47
N LYS A 131 6.74 0.54 17.44
CA LYS A 131 5.28 0.76 17.61
C LYS A 131 4.44 -0.51 17.80
N THR A 132 5.03 -1.69 18.00
CA THR A 132 4.27 -2.90 18.35
C THR A 132 4.59 -3.46 19.74
N LYS A 133 4.70 -2.59 20.75
CA LYS A 133 4.55 -3.00 22.16
C LYS A 133 3.20 -2.55 22.71
N ASN A 134 2.12 -2.93 22.05
CA ASN A 134 0.88 -3.14 22.81
C ASN A 134 1.06 -4.50 23.51
N PRO A 135 1.13 -4.54 24.86
CA PRO A 135 1.32 -5.79 25.57
C PRO A 135 0.18 -6.73 25.19
N SER A 136 0.55 -7.91 24.66
CA SER A 136 -0.44 -8.93 24.34
C SER A 136 -1.14 -9.34 25.63
N LYS A 137 -2.43 -9.70 25.55
CA LYS A 137 -3.15 -10.30 26.69
C LYS A 137 -2.40 -11.51 27.27
N TYR A 138 -1.63 -12.20 26.42
CA TYR A 138 -0.88 -13.41 26.77
C TYR A 138 0.64 -13.17 26.92
N GLU A 139 1.05 -11.95 27.26
CA GLU A 139 2.48 -11.57 27.33
C GLU A 139 3.28 -12.45 28.30
N ARG A 140 2.67 -12.89 29.41
CA ARG A 140 3.34 -13.74 30.40
C ARG A 140 3.55 -15.15 29.86
N GLU A 141 2.52 -15.71 29.23
CA GLU A 141 2.53 -17.01 28.57
C GLU A 141 3.54 -17.03 27.41
N ILE A 142 3.58 -15.95 26.62
CA ILE A 142 4.58 -15.74 25.55
C ILE A 142 5.99 -15.71 26.13
N SER A 143 6.23 -15.02 27.26
CA SER A 143 7.56 -14.91 27.87
C SER A 143 8.07 -16.23 28.44
N VAL A 144 7.19 -17.00 29.10
CA VAL A 144 7.50 -18.35 29.60
C VAL A 144 7.87 -19.26 28.44
N LEU A 145 7.07 -19.23 27.37
CA LEU A 145 7.34 -20.04 26.20
C LEU A 145 8.64 -19.64 25.51
N ALA A 146 8.89 -18.33 25.34
CA ALA A 146 10.12 -17.84 24.71
C ALA A 146 11.38 -18.23 25.50
N GLN A 147 11.30 -18.23 26.83
CA GLN A 147 12.39 -18.72 27.69
C GLN A 147 12.63 -20.21 27.48
N GLU A 148 11.59 -21.03 27.57
CA GLU A 148 11.72 -22.49 27.43
C GLU A 148 12.21 -22.90 26.03
N THR A 149 11.75 -22.20 24.99
CA THR A 149 12.20 -22.41 23.60
C THR A 149 13.70 -22.09 23.45
N LYS A 150 14.19 -21.05 24.14
CA LYS A 150 15.62 -20.69 24.16
C LYS A 150 16.46 -21.70 24.94
N GLU A 151 15.94 -22.25 26.02
CA GLU A 151 16.64 -23.25 26.85
C GLU A 151 16.72 -24.62 26.16
N ARG A 152 15.64 -25.06 25.49
CA ARG A 152 15.59 -26.34 24.77
C ARG A 152 16.14 -26.27 23.33
N ASN A 153 16.26 -25.06 22.78
CA ASN A 153 16.69 -24.80 21.40
C ASN A 153 15.86 -25.57 20.34
N GLU A 154 14.58 -25.77 20.62
CA GLU A 154 13.64 -26.50 19.79
C GLU A 154 12.26 -25.83 19.82
N ASN A 155 11.55 -25.89 18.68
CA ASN A 155 10.19 -25.37 18.58
C ASN A 155 9.20 -26.35 19.23
N LEU A 156 8.54 -25.92 20.29
CA LEU A 156 7.58 -26.74 21.04
C LEU A 156 6.30 -27.01 20.25
N CYS A 157 5.81 -28.26 20.33
CA CYS A 157 4.50 -28.65 19.81
C CYS A 157 3.38 -28.09 20.69
N ILE A 158 2.14 -28.13 20.22
CA ILE A 158 1.03 -27.50 20.95
C ILE A 158 0.76 -28.24 22.27
N GLU A 159 0.93 -29.56 22.23
CA GLU A 159 0.85 -30.46 23.37
C GLU A 159 1.89 -30.07 24.44
N ASP A 160 3.14 -29.84 24.04
CA ASP A 160 4.20 -29.40 24.95
C ASP A 160 3.95 -27.99 25.51
N ILE A 161 3.35 -27.10 24.70
CA ILE A 161 2.97 -25.75 25.14
C ILE A 161 1.87 -25.81 26.19
N THR A 162 0.88 -26.69 26.01
CA THR A 162 -0.18 -26.88 27.00
C THR A 162 0.36 -27.44 28.30
N GLU A 163 1.22 -28.47 28.24
CA GLU A 163 1.85 -29.03 29.44
C GLU A 163 2.72 -27.99 30.16
N LEU A 164 3.50 -27.20 29.42
CA LEU A 164 4.34 -26.13 29.98
C LEU A 164 3.49 -25.08 30.70
N LEU A 165 2.40 -24.63 30.07
CA LEU A 165 1.50 -23.64 30.67
C LEU A 165 0.77 -24.19 31.90
N GLU A 166 0.39 -25.47 31.91
CA GLU A 166 -0.19 -26.14 33.09
C GLU A 166 0.80 -26.22 34.26
N VAL A 167 2.05 -26.62 34.00
CA VAL A 167 3.12 -26.68 35.01
C VAL A 167 3.41 -25.30 35.58
N CYS A 168 3.31 -24.25 34.76
CA CYS A 168 3.44 -22.86 35.19
C CYS A 168 2.19 -22.29 35.87
N GLY A 169 1.11 -23.08 36.03
CA GLY A 169 -0.10 -22.71 36.78
C GLY A 169 -1.15 -21.92 35.99
N TYR A 170 -1.11 -21.94 34.66
CA TYR A 170 -2.13 -21.34 33.80
C TYR A 170 -3.29 -22.31 33.55
N ASP A 171 -4.51 -21.77 33.50
CA ASP A 171 -5.70 -22.55 33.19
C ASP A 171 -5.85 -22.78 31.67
N THR A 172 -5.25 -23.88 31.21
CA THR A 172 -5.24 -24.29 29.79
C THR A 172 -6.61 -24.69 29.25
N SER A 173 -7.59 -24.96 30.11
CA SER A 173 -8.96 -25.29 29.69
C SER A 173 -9.63 -24.14 28.93
N THR A 174 -9.15 -22.91 29.14
CA THR A 174 -9.65 -21.70 28.49
C THR A 174 -8.97 -21.39 27.16
N TYR A 175 -7.87 -22.07 26.82
CA TYR A 175 -7.12 -21.82 25.60
C TYR A 175 -7.64 -22.66 24.44
N SER A 176 -8.17 -21.97 23.42
CA SER A 176 -8.38 -22.61 22.12
C SER A 176 -7.04 -22.88 21.42
N THR A 177 -7.00 -23.88 20.54
CA THR A 177 -5.82 -24.20 19.72
C THR A 177 -5.29 -22.98 18.98
N ARG A 178 -6.17 -22.08 18.52
CA ARG A 178 -5.81 -20.82 17.85
C ARG A 178 -5.02 -19.88 18.77
N VAL A 179 -5.36 -19.81 20.05
CA VAL A 179 -4.64 -18.99 21.04
C VAL A 179 -3.25 -19.57 21.30
N LEU A 180 -3.12 -20.90 21.39
CA LEU A 180 -1.84 -21.57 21.56
C LEU A 180 -0.91 -21.35 20.37
N TYR A 181 -1.43 -21.45 19.14
CA TYR A 181 -0.68 -21.08 17.93
C TYR A 181 -0.23 -19.62 17.94
N TYR A 182 -1.09 -18.70 18.38
CA TYR A 182 -0.77 -17.29 18.48
C TYR A 182 0.35 -17.03 19.50
N ILE A 183 0.26 -17.65 20.69
CA ILE A 183 1.29 -17.56 21.73
C ILE A 183 2.63 -18.08 21.19
N ARG A 184 2.62 -19.25 20.53
CA ARG A 184 3.81 -19.83 19.90
C ARG A 184 4.43 -18.90 18.86
N GLN A 185 3.61 -18.39 17.94
CA GLN A 185 4.08 -17.48 16.90
C GLN A 185 4.71 -16.21 17.50
N LYS A 186 4.14 -15.69 18.58
CA LYS A 186 4.67 -14.51 19.26
C LYS A 186 5.94 -14.81 20.06
N ALA A 187 6.06 -15.97 20.68
CA ALA A 187 7.27 -16.40 21.37
C ALA A 187 8.45 -16.56 20.40
N SER A 188 8.23 -17.11 19.20
CA SER A 188 9.27 -17.21 18.16
C SER A 188 9.72 -15.86 17.57
N GLN A 189 8.98 -14.78 17.82
CA GLN A 189 9.31 -13.42 17.37
C GLN A 189 10.11 -12.61 18.41
N GLN A 190 10.40 -13.18 19.60
CA GLN A 190 11.17 -12.58 20.71
C GLN A 190 12.58 -13.18 20.84
#